data_AF-L0DBJ4-F1
#
_entry.id   AF-L0DBJ4-F1
#
_cell.length_a   1.000
_cell.length_b   1.000
_cell.length_c   1.000
_cell.angle_alpha   90.00
_cell.angle_beta   90.00
_cell.angle_gamma   90.00
#
_symmetry.space_group_name_H-M   'P 1'
#
loop_
_entity.id
_entity.type
_entity.pdbx_description
1 polymer ?
#
loop_
_entity_poly.entity_id
_entity_poly.type
_entity_poly.pdbx_seq_one_letter_code
_entity_poly.pdbx_strand_id
1 'polypeptide(L)'
;MSYERRGNRLYFYRGYREGRRLVRFYAGGGSQGEQAATEHAEMIAARRAARESARKDRGEARAESNRLETRILTYHKQIETLFRKAMNEAGLVWHNYEWRLVMRKPKPSTSEFFSSLKEEQARRLLLEDKTGDAARSLGGDLHEEVIAALLKRVADPSQRAAIRHEAQRVGSSLDRPGQTVIEMLLIQRIVLHWMSMHIFDIQSIKSLDALQYGAIQECDFLDRRRMRSEKLYQLSLKNLDLLRARAIQLKATVDQIEQKAQVKKAKSRRSTPPALTLTGT
;
A
#
# COMPACT_ATOMS: atom_id res chain seq x y z
N MET A 1 37.81 -30.24 -10.01
CA MET A 1 38.66 -31.29 -9.44
C MET A 1 40.09 -30.90 -9.74
N SER A 2 41.05 -31.18 -8.86
CA SER A 2 42.47 -30.95 -9.18
C SER A 2 43.12 -32.28 -9.52
N TYR A 3 44.07 -32.29 -10.45
CA TYR A 3 44.87 -33.47 -10.75
C TYR A 3 46.35 -33.15 -10.59
N GLU A 4 47.14 -34.17 -10.25
CA GLU A 4 48.60 -34.13 -10.22
C GLU A 4 49.15 -35.21 -11.14
N ARG A 5 50.20 -34.90 -11.91
CA ARG A 5 50.92 -35.87 -12.75
C ARG A 5 52.18 -36.30 -12.03
N ARG A 6 52.38 -37.61 -11.85
CA ARG A 6 53.62 -38.18 -11.29
C ARG A 6 54.15 -39.23 -12.24
N GLY A 7 55.23 -38.91 -12.96
CA GLY A 7 55.72 -39.70 -14.09
C GLY A 7 54.66 -39.77 -15.20
N ASN A 8 54.31 -41.00 -15.61
CA ASN A 8 53.31 -41.24 -16.66
C ASN A 8 51.88 -41.52 -16.14
N ARG A 9 51.62 -41.31 -14.84
CA ARG A 9 50.31 -41.53 -14.21
C ARG A 9 49.68 -40.21 -13.74
N LEU A 10 48.36 -40.10 -13.91
CA LEU A 10 47.54 -39.00 -13.39
C LEU A 10 46.83 -39.43 -12.11
N TYR A 11 46.84 -38.55 -11.10
CA TYR A 11 46.21 -38.72 -9.80
C TYR A 11 45.18 -37.61 -9.60
N PHE A 12 43.94 -37.98 -9.28
CA PHE A 12 42.83 -37.03 -9.15
C PHE A 12 42.48 -36.81 -7.68
N TYR A 13 42.18 -35.57 -7.32
CA TYR A 13 41.85 -35.18 -5.94
C TYR A 13 40.55 -34.36 -5.90
N ARG A 14 39.66 -34.71 -4.97
CA ARG A 14 38.43 -33.97 -4.67
C ARG A 14 38.64 -33.13 -3.41
N GLY A 15 38.35 -31.84 -3.52
CA GLY A 15 38.37 -30.92 -2.40
C GLY A 15 37.00 -30.81 -1.74
N TYR A 16 36.93 -30.88 -0.41
CA TYR A 16 35.77 -30.43 0.35
C TYR A 16 36.22 -29.45 1.45
N ARG A 17 35.30 -28.59 1.88
CA ARG A 17 35.57 -27.67 2.99
C ARG A 17 35.12 -28.31 4.30
N GLU A 18 36.04 -28.36 5.25
CA GLU A 18 35.79 -28.75 6.63
C GLU A 18 36.05 -27.51 7.51
N GLY A 19 34.96 -26.85 7.92
CA GLY A 19 35.02 -25.52 8.51
C GLY A 19 35.68 -24.50 7.57
N ARG A 20 36.83 -23.94 7.99
CA ARG A 20 37.62 -22.98 7.21
C ARG A 20 38.73 -23.60 6.35
N ARG A 21 39.01 -24.90 6.50
CA ARG A 21 40.10 -25.59 5.80
C ARG A 21 39.57 -26.29 4.55
N LEU A 22 40.36 -26.26 3.47
CA LEU A 22 40.10 -27.06 2.27
C LEU A 22 40.88 -28.36 2.38
N VAL A 23 40.17 -29.47 2.56
CA VAL A 23 40.77 -30.81 2.62
C VAL A 23 40.70 -31.43 1.23
N ARG A 24 41.82 -32.01 0.76
CA ARG A 24 41.89 -32.74 -0.50
C ARG A 24 41.94 -34.23 -0.20
N PHE A 25 41.01 -34.99 -0.75
CA PHE A 25 41.02 -36.46 -0.69
C PHE A 25 41.37 -37.03 -2.07
N TYR A 26 42.19 -38.08 -2.09
CA TYR A 26 42.60 -38.76 -3.31
C TYR A 26 41.45 -39.61 -3.85
N ALA A 27 40.99 -39.29 -5.06
CA ALA A 27 39.84 -39.90 -5.69
C ALA A 27 40.20 -41.12 -6.56
N GLY A 28 41.47 -41.31 -6.90
CA GLY A 28 41.94 -42.41 -7.76
C GLY A 28 42.95 -41.96 -8.82
N GLY A 29 43.54 -42.93 -9.52
CA GLY A 29 44.54 -42.71 -10.56
C GLY A 29 44.26 -43.59 -11.78
N GLY A 30 44.75 -43.17 -12.95
CA GLY A 30 44.40 -43.83 -14.21
C GLY A 30 42.90 -43.76 -14.51
N SER A 31 42.32 -44.83 -15.07
CA SER A 31 40.93 -44.88 -15.52
C SER A 31 39.90 -44.63 -14.41
N GLN A 32 40.15 -45.12 -13.18
CA GLN A 32 39.27 -44.85 -12.03
C GLN A 32 39.24 -43.36 -11.64
N GLY A 33 40.41 -42.70 -11.71
CA GLY A 33 40.50 -41.27 -11.44
C GLY A 33 39.81 -40.42 -12.52
N GLU A 34 39.89 -40.84 -13.78
CA GLU A 34 39.17 -40.20 -14.89
C GLU A 34 37.65 -40.33 -14.74
N GLN A 35 37.14 -41.50 -14.37
CA GLN A 35 35.72 -41.70 -14.07
C GLN A 35 35.24 -40.78 -12.93
N ALA A 36 35.98 -40.75 -11.82
CA ALA A 36 35.67 -39.86 -10.70
C ALA A 36 35.70 -38.37 -11.10
N ALA A 37 36.59 -37.98 -12.03
CA ALA A 37 36.64 -36.62 -12.55
C ALA A 37 35.42 -36.26 -13.39
N THR A 38 34.96 -37.18 -14.23
CA THR A 38 33.73 -37.04 -15.02
C THR A 38 32.51 -36.92 -14.10
N GLU A 39 32.32 -37.84 -13.15
CA GLU A 39 31.22 -37.79 -12.19
C GLU A 39 31.21 -36.48 -11.39
N HIS A 40 32.39 -36.00 -10.97
CA HIS A 40 32.49 -34.73 -10.25
C HIS A 40 32.19 -33.52 -11.13
N ALA A 41 32.59 -33.56 -12.42
CA ALA A 41 32.25 -32.52 -13.38
C ALA A 41 30.73 -32.49 -13.64
N GLU A 42 30.09 -33.64 -13.81
CA GLU A 42 28.64 -33.80 -13.94
C GLU A 42 27.92 -33.29 -12.68
N MET A 43 28.37 -33.66 -11.49
CA MET A 43 27.82 -33.17 -10.22
C MET A 43 27.94 -31.64 -10.11
N ILE A 44 29.07 -31.04 -10.51
CA ILE A 44 29.22 -29.58 -10.54
C ILE A 44 28.27 -28.96 -11.56
N ALA A 45 28.17 -29.53 -12.75
CA ALA A 45 27.27 -29.05 -13.80
C ALA A 45 25.81 -29.09 -13.33
N ALA A 46 25.37 -30.20 -12.74
CA ALA A 46 24.05 -30.35 -12.14
C ALA A 46 23.81 -29.33 -11.01
N ARG A 47 24.78 -29.11 -10.12
CA ARG A 47 24.67 -28.07 -9.08
C ARG A 47 24.61 -26.65 -9.64
N ARG A 48 25.36 -26.36 -10.70
CA ARG A 48 25.31 -25.06 -11.38
C ARG A 48 23.96 -24.86 -12.06
N ALA A 49 23.48 -25.86 -12.79
CA ALA A 49 22.16 -25.85 -13.42
C ALA A 49 21.05 -25.67 -12.38
N ALA A 50 21.09 -26.40 -11.27
CA ALA A 50 20.12 -26.24 -10.18
C ALA A 50 20.15 -24.84 -9.55
N ARG A 51 21.34 -24.25 -9.35
CA ARG A 51 21.48 -22.87 -8.84
C ARG A 51 20.98 -21.84 -9.83
N GLU A 52 21.23 -22.05 -11.11
CA GLU A 52 20.79 -21.16 -12.18
C GLU A 52 19.26 -21.21 -12.34
N SER A 53 18.66 -22.40 -12.32
CA SER A 53 17.21 -22.57 -12.25
C SER A 53 16.64 -21.85 -11.02
N ALA A 54 17.15 -22.14 -9.82
CA ALA A 54 16.70 -21.48 -8.60
C ALA A 54 16.92 -19.96 -8.60
N ARG A 55 17.92 -19.45 -9.35
CA ARG A 55 18.12 -18.01 -9.54
C ARG A 55 17.06 -17.44 -10.49
N LYS A 56 16.76 -18.15 -11.57
CA LYS A 56 15.73 -17.77 -12.54
C LYS A 56 14.35 -17.75 -11.89
N ASP A 57 13.99 -18.81 -11.18
CA ASP A 57 12.70 -18.94 -10.47
C ASP A 57 12.51 -17.81 -9.44
N ARG A 58 13.55 -17.51 -8.65
CA ARG A 58 13.55 -16.37 -7.72
C ARG A 58 13.49 -15.02 -8.45
N GLY A 59 14.15 -14.90 -9.59
CA GLY A 59 14.10 -13.70 -10.43
C GLY A 59 12.68 -13.42 -10.94
N GLU A 60 12.00 -14.45 -11.43
CA GLU A 60 10.61 -14.38 -11.90
C GLU A 60 9.65 -14.07 -10.75
N ALA A 61 9.76 -14.77 -9.61
CA ALA A 61 8.97 -14.49 -8.41
C ALA A 61 9.17 -13.04 -7.92
N ARG A 62 10.41 -12.55 -7.95
CA ARG A 62 10.71 -11.16 -7.58
C ARG A 62 10.16 -10.16 -8.59
N ALA A 63 10.22 -10.44 -9.89
CA ALA A 63 9.67 -9.59 -10.92
C ALA A 63 8.15 -9.45 -10.79
N GLU A 64 7.44 -10.55 -10.59
CA GLU A 64 6.01 -10.54 -10.33
C GLU A 64 5.68 -9.80 -9.03
N SER A 65 6.53 -9.99 -8.01
CA SER A 65 6.39 -9.28 -6.74
C SER A 65 6.52 -7.76 -6.89
N ASN A 66 7.47 -7.31 -7.70
CA ASN A 66 7.70 -5.90 -8.04
C ASN A 66 6.55 -5.30 -8.88
N ARG A 67 5.98 -6.07 -9.82
CA ARG A 67 4.84 -5.63 -10.64
C ARG A 67 3.64 -5.29 -9.77
N LEU A 68 3.26 -6.17 -8.84
CA LEU A 68 2.15 -5.90 -7.94
C LEU A 68 2.47 -4.76 -6.96
N GLU A 69 3.70 -4.66 -6.44
CA GLU A 69 4.08 -3.50 -5.61
C GLU A 69 3.91 -2.19 -6.40
N THR A 70 4.29 -2.18 -7.68
CA THR A 70 4.11 -1.02 -8.56
C THR A 70 2.62 -0.67 -8.72
N ARG A 71 1.73 -1.67 -8.83
CA ARG A 71 0.27 -1.43 -8.89
C ARG A 71 -0.28 -0.87 -7.58
N ILE A 72 0.14 -1.41 -6.43
CA ILE A 72 -0.22 -0.89 -5.10
C ILE A 72 0.23 0.56 -4.95
N LEU A 73 1.48 0.88 -5.33
CA LEU A 73 2.01 2.23 -5.27
C LEU A 73 1.29 3.19 -6.25
N THR A 74 0.89 2.69 -7.42
CA THR A 74 0.11 3.46 -8.40
C THR A 74 -1.26 3.81 -7.85
N TYR A 75 -1.98 2.81 -7.30
CA TYR A 75 -3.28 3.03 -6.66
C TYR A 75 -3.17 3.99 -5.46
N HIS A 76 -2.16 3.80 -4.61
CA HIS A 76 -1.85 4.71 -3.52
C HIS A 76 -1.63 6.15 -4.01
N LYS A 77 -0.88 6.35 -5.10
CA LYS A 77 -0.62 7.67 -5.69
C LYS A 77 -1.89 8.31 -6.25
N GLN A 78 -2.78 7.53 -6.87
CA GLN A 78 -4.08 8.02 -7.34
C GLN A 78 -4.92 8.55 -6.16
N ILE A 79 -5.08 7.74 -5.11
CA ILE A 79 -5.82 8.15 -3.90
C ILE A 79 -5.15 9.35 -3.22
N GLU A 80 -3.83 9.36 -3.10
CA GLU A 80 -3.09 10.48 -2.52
C GLU A 80 -3.28 11.77 -3.32
N THR A 81 -3.37 11.68 -4.66
CA THR A 81 -3.63 12.84 -5.52
C THR A 81 -5.02 13.42 -5.26
N LEU A 82 -6.04 12.55 -5.22
CA LEU A 82 -7.42 12.95 -4.91
C LEU A 82 -7.54 13.52 -3.49
N PHE A 83 -6.90 12.87 -2.53
CA PHE A 83 -6.86 13.34 -1.15
C PHE A 83 -6.18 14.70 -1.03
N ARG A 84 -5.02 14.91 -1.66
CA ARG A 84 -4.34 16.21 -1.66
C ARG A 84 -5.20 17.31 -2.26
N LYS A 85 -5.87 17.01 -3.38
CA LYS A 85 -6.81 17.94 -4.00
C LYS A 85 -7.93 18.34 -3.03
N ALA A 86 -8.57 17.36 -2.39
CA ALA A 86 -9.63 17.60 -1.41
C ALA A 86 -9.15 18.39 -0.18
N MET A 87 -7.94 18.12 0.30
CA MET A 87 -7.36 18.85 1.43
C MET A 87 -7.04 20.30 1.06
N ASN A 88 -6.50 20.54 -0.13
CA ASN A 88 -6.28 21.89 -0.66
C ASN A 88 -7.60 22.66 -0.81
N GLU A 89 -8.64 22.03 -1.35
CA GLU A 89 -10.00 22.59 -1.46
C GLU A 89 -10.58 22.94 -0.08
N ALA A 90 -10.26 22.14 0.95
CA ALA A 90 -10.63 22.42 2.34
C ALA A 90 -9.77 23.51 3.02
N GLY A 91 -8.87 24.17 2.28
CA GLY A 91 -7.99 25.24 2.76
C GLY A 91 -6.79 24.76 3.57
N LEU A 92 -6.41 23.49 3.44
CA LEU A 92 -5.24 22.91 4.10
C LEU A 92 -4.08 22.82 3.11
N VAL A 93 -2.87 23.10 3.58
CA VAL A 93 -1.64 22.92 2.80
C VAL A 93 -0.71 21.96 3.51
N TRP A 94 -0.04 21.15 2.71
CA TRP A 94 0.98 20.22 3.17
C TRP A 94 2.28 20.96 3.50
N HIS A 95 2.72 20.93 4.76
CA HIS A 95 3.94 21.56 5.24
C HIS A 95 4.62 20.67 6.29
N ASN A 96 5.91 20.36 6.11
CA ASN A 96 6.69 19.50 7.01
C ASN A 96 6.00 18.18 7.38
N TYR A 97 5.43 17.49 6.39
CA TYR A 97 4.70 16.23 6.57
C TYR A 97 3.39 16.33 7.39
N GLU A 98 2.87 17.54 7.54
CA GLU A 98 1.61 17.81 8.23
C GLU A 98 0.69 18.67 7.36
N TRP A 99 -0.60 18.43 7.46
CA TRP A 99 -1.61 19.31 6.87
C TRP A 99 -1.88 20.46 7.82
N ARG A 100 -1.68 21.69 7.37
CA ARG A 100 -1.88 22.91 8.16
C ARG A 100 -2.92 23.80 7.49
N LEU A 101 -3.74 24.46 8.29
CA LEU A 101 -4.71 25.41 7.77
C LEU A 101 -3.97 26.64 7.23
N VAL A 102 -4.20 27.00 5.98
CA VAL A 102 -3.70 28.28 5.46
C VAL A 102 -4.72 29.35 5.82
N MET A 103 -4.37 30.22 6.76
CA MET A 103 -5.17 31.41 7.09
C MET A 103 -5.04 32.50 6.00
N ARG A 104 -5.22 32.16 4.72
CA ARG A 104 -5.44 33.16 3.68
C ARG A 104 -6.92 33.14 3.34
N LYS A 105 -7.66 34.14 3.82
CA LYS A 105 -9.01 34.39 3.32
C LYS A 105 -8.88 34.75 1.84
N PRO A 106 -9.40 33.95 0.89
CA PRO A 106 -9.40 34.34 -0.50
C PRO A 106 -10.19 35.63 -0.65
N LYS A 107 -9.63 36.62 -1.35
CA LYS A 107 -10.37 37.84 -1.68
C LYS A 107 -11.43 37.46 -2.73
N PRO A 108 -12.70 37.83 -2.57
CA PRO A 108 -13.83 37.36 -3.39
C PRO A 108 -13.81 37.78 -4.88
N SER A 109 -12.71 38.32 -5.39
CA SER A 109 -12.56 38.80 -6.77
C SER A 109 -11.42 38.14 -7.56
N THR A 110 -10.70 37.17 -6.99
CA THR A 110 -9.61 36.47 -7.69
C THR A 110 -10.12 35.27 -8.47
N SER A 111 -9.42 34.92 -9.56
CA SER A 111 -9.72 33.70 -10.35
C SER A 111 -9.68 32.43 -9.52
N GLU A 112 -8.91 32.43 -8.42
CA GLU A 112 -8.87 31.37 -7.40
C GLU A 112 -10.25 31.13 -6.75
N PHE A 113 -11.05 32.17 -6.52
CA PHE A 113 -12.40 32.01 -5.95
C PHE A 113 -13.34 31.27 -6.91
N PHE A 114 -13.30 31.63 -8.20
CA PHE A 114 -14.12 30.98 -9.21
C PHE A 114 -13.65 29.56 -9.54
N SER A 115 -12.35 29.25 -9.43
CA SER A 115 -11.87 27.86 -9.52
C SER A 115 -12.38 27.03 -8.35
N SER A 116 -12.26 27.55 -7.11
CA SER A 116 -12.77 26.87 -5.90
C SER A 116 -14.28 26.62 -5.95
N LEU A 117 -15.05 27.51 -6.61
CA LEU A 117 -16.50 27.38 -6.74
C LEU A 117 -16.91 26.33 -7.79
N LYS A 118 -16.20 26.26 -8.94
CA LYS A 118 -16.36 25.17 -9.92
C LYS A 118 -15.92 23.81 -9.35
N GLU A 119 -14.93 23.82 -8.46
CA GLU A 119 -14.40 22.62 -7.81
C GLU A 119 -15.33 22.08 -6.72
N GLU A 120 -15.94 22.94 -5.89
CA GLU A 120 -17.00 22.54 -4.95
C GLU A 120 -18.22 21.98 -5.67
N GLN A 121 -18.55 22.46 -6.87
CA GLN A 121 -19.58 21.84 -7.73
C GLN A 121 -19.18 20.43 -8.19
N ALA A 122 -17.91 20.21 -8.57
CA ALA A 122 -17.41 18.87 -8.90
C ALA A 122 -17.39 17.93 -7.68
N ARG A 123 -17.11 18.45 -6.48
CA ARG A 123 -17.19 17.71 -5.22
C ARG A 123 -18.61 17.27 -4.90
N ARG A 124 -19.60 18.15 -5.14
CA ARG A 124 -21.02 17.83 -4.99
C ARG A 124 -21.47 16.77 -5.99
N LEU A 125 -21.01 16.84 -7.24
CA LEU A 125 -21.24 15.79 -8.24
C LEU A 125 -20.70 14.41 -7.80
N LEU A 126 -19.54 14.36 -7.14
CA LEU A 126 -19.00 13.12 -6.57
C LEU A 126 -19.74 12.65 -5.31
N LEU A 127 -20.25 13.57 -4.50
CA LEU A 127 -21.09 13.26 -3.32
C LEU A 127 -22.51 12.81 -3.71
N GLU A 128 -23.00 13.26 -4.86
CA GLU A 128 -24.31 12.92 -5.42
C GLU A 128 -24.26 11.67 -6.33
N ASP A 129 -23.05 11.16 -6.62
CA ASP A 129 -22.85 9.89 -7.34
C ASP A 129 -23.26 8.70 -6.47
N LYS A 130 -24.57 8.44 -6.45
CA LYS A 130 -25.17 7.28 -5.76
C LYS A 130 -24.82 5.94 -6.43
N THR A 131 -24.41 5.95 -7.71
CA THR A 131 -24.11 4.73 -8.47
C THR A 131 -22.64 4.30 -8.37
N GLY A 132 -21.76 5.20 -7.94
CA GLY A 132 -20.33 4.96 -7.78
C GLY A 132 -19.59 4.81 -9.11
N ASP A 133 -20.18 5.27 -10.21
CA ASP A 133 -19.59 5.17 -11.55
C ASP A 133 -18.42 6.16 -11.72
N ALA A 134 -18.49 7.32 -11.06
CA ALA A 134 -17.37 8.26 -11.00
C ALA A 134 -16.23 7.68 -10.13
N ALA A 135 -16.55 6.97 -9.05
CA ALA A 135 -15.54 6.26 -8.26
C ALA A 135 -14.91 5.07 -9.03
N ARG A 136 -15.69 4.32 -9.81
CA ARG A 136 -15.20 3.23 -10.66
C ARG A 136 -14.28 3.73 -11.77
N SER A 137 -14.66 4.79 -12.48
CA SER A 137 -13.81 5.42 -13.51
C SER A 137 -12.52 6.03 -12.96
N LEU A 138 -12.46 6.32 -11.66
CA LEU A 138 -11.26 6.80 -10.95
C LEU A 138 -10.37 5.68 -10.38
N GLY A 139 -10.64 4.41 -10.68
CA GLY A 139 -9.80 3.27 -10.30
C GLY A 139 -10.45 2.25 -9.37
N GLY A 140 -11.78 2.20 -9.27
CA GLY A 140 -12.49 1.22 -8.43
C GLY A 140 -12.16 -0.23 -8.77
N ASP A 141 -11.96 -0.56 -10.05
CA ASP A 141 -11.55 -1.91 -10.46
C ASP A 141 -10.13 -2.26 -9.96
N LEU A 142 -9.26 -1.26 -9.82
CA LEU A 142 -7.89 -1.47 -9.38
C LEU A 142 -7.82 -1.94 -7.91
N HIS A 143 -8.77 -1.56 -7.05
CA HIS A 143 -8.84 -2.03 -5.67
C HIS A 143 -9.03 -3.55 -5.61
N GLU A 144 -10.08 -4.04 -6.26
CA GLU A 144 -10.42 -5.48 -6.27
C GLU A 144 -9.34 -6.30 -6.98
N GLU A 145 -8.78 -5.78 -8.06
CA GLU A 145 -7.65 -6.41 -8.75
C GLU A 145 -6.42 -6.53 -7.86
N VAL A 146 -6.10 -5.48 -7.08
CA VAL A 146 -4.97 -5.50 -6.14
C VAL A 146 -5.24 -6.46 -4.98
N ILE A 147 -6.45 -6.49 -4.43
CA ILE A 147 -6.86 -7.48 -3.41
C ILE A 147 -6.69 -8.90 -3.95
N ALA A 148 -7.21 -9.17 -5.14
CA ALA A 148 -7.12 -10.49 -5.76
C ALA A 148 -5.65 -10.89 -5.99
N ALA A 149 -4.81 -9.96 -6.47
CA ALA A 149 -3.39 -10.22 -6.68
C ALA A 149 -2.61 -10.42 -5.38
N LEU A 150 -2.94 -9.68 -4.32
CA LEU A 150 -2.37 -9.86 -2.98
C LEU A 150 -2.72 -11.25 -2.42
N LEU A 151 -4.00 -11.63 -2.48
CA LEU A 151 -4.45 -12.93 -1.99
C LEU A 151 -3.84 -14.09 -2.78
N LYS A 152 -3.62 -13.95 -4.09
CA LYS A 152 -2.93 -14.97 -4.91
C LYS A 152 -1.53 -15.32 -4.40
N ARG A 153 -0.86 -14.44 -3.65
CA ARG A 153 0.47 -14.71 -3.05
C ARG A 153 0.43 -15.66 -1.85
N VAL A 154 -0.75 -15.85 -1.27
CA VAL A 154 -0.95 -16.73 -0.14
C VAL A 154 -1.36 -18.09 -0.69
N ALA A 155 -0.45 -19.05 -0.60
CA ALA A 155 -0.66 -20.39 -1.15
C ALA A 155 -1.83 -21.13 -0.48
N ASP A 156 -1.96 -21.01 0.85
CA ASP A 156 -2.99 -21.72 1.62
C ASP A 156 -4.37 -21.04 1.46
N PRO A 157 -5.41 -21.78 0.99
CA PRO A 157 -6.77 -21.27 0.90
C PRO A 157 -7.34 -20.78 2.23
N SER A 158 -7.01 -21.43 3.34
CA SER A 158 -7.53 -21.08 4.67
C SER A 158 -6.95 -19.73 5.12
N GLN A 159 -5.63 -19.53 4.99
CA GLN A 159 -5.00 -18.23 5.20
C GLN A 159 -5.59 -17.14 4.29
N ARG A 160 -5.88 -17.43 3.01
CA ARG A 160 -6.53 -16.46 2.11
C ARG A 160 -7.91 -16.04 2.61
N ALA A 161 -8.73 -17.00 3.03
CA ALA A 161 -10.05 -16.73 3.57
C ALA A 161 -9.96 -15.90 4.86
N ALA A 162 -9.04 -16.25 5.77
CA ALA A 162 -8.81 -15.53 7.01
C ALA A 162 -8.38 -14.07 6.77
N ILE A 163 -7.40 -13.84 5.89
CA ILE A 163 -6.94 -12.48 5.54
C ILE A 163 -8.08 -11.69 4.90
N ARG A 164 -8.87 -12.29 4.01
CA ARG A 164 -10.00 -11.63 3.38
C ARG A 164 -11.06 -11.22 4.40
N HIS A 165 -11.45 -12.13 5.29
CA HIS A 165 -12.42 -11.86 6.34
C HIS A 165 -11.92 -10.76 7.28
N GLU A 166 -10.66 -10.81 7.67
CA GLU A 166 -10.07 -9.82 8.54
C GLU A 166 -9.92 -8.44 7.87
N ALA A 167 -9.57 -8.42 6.57
CA ALA A 167 -9.56 -7.19 5.77
C ALA A 167 -10.95 -6.55 5.68
N GLN A 168 -11.99 -7.35 5.49
CA GLN A 168 -13.39 -6.90 5.53
C GLN A 168 -13.74 -6.35 6.90
N ARG A 169 -13.36 -7.05 7.98
CA ARG A 169 -13.57 -6.61 9.37
C ARG A 169 -12.90 -5.25 9.64
N VAL A 170 -11.65 -5.07 9.18
CA VAL A 170 -10.92 -3.79 9.29
C VAL A 170 -11.67 -2.70 8.53
N GLY A 171 -12.09 -2.94 7.28
CA GLY A 171 -12.88 -2.00 6.50
C GLY A 171 -14.15 -1.59 7.23
N SER A 172 -14.97 -2.56 7.65
CA SER A 172 -16.22 -2.33 8.34
C SER A 172 -16.05 -1.66 9.71
N SER A 173 -14.94 -1.89 10.42
CA SER A 173 -14.65 -1.18 11.67
C SER A 173 -14.39 0.31 11.47
N LEU A 174 -13.98 0.70 10.27
CA LEU A 174 -13.77 2.10 9.89
C LEU A 174 -15.03 2.70 9.26
N ASP A 175 -16.05 1.91 8.95
CA ASP A 175 -17.28 2.41 8.34
C ASP A 175 -18.09 3.31 9.28
N ARG A 176 -18.72 4.35 8.72
CA ARG A 176 -19.61 5.26 9.46
C ARG A 176 -20.77 5.73 8.57
N PRO A 177 -21.93 6.09 9.14
CA PRO A 177 -23.02 6.69 8.36
C PRO A 177 -22.57 8.01 7.70
N GLY A 178 -22.94 8.21 6.43
CA GLY A 178 -22.67 9.46 5.71
C GLY A 178 -21.20 9.69 5.34
N GLN A 179 -20.42 8.61 5.13
CA GLN A 179 -19.06 8.73 4.63
C GLN A 179 -18.99 9.44 3.29
N THR A 180 -17.97 10.28 3.14
CA THR A 180 -17.65 10.86 1.84
C THR A 180 -16.89 9.86 0.97
N VAL A 181 -16.92 10.05 -0.36
CA VAL A 181 -16.16 9.21 -1.32
C VAL A 181 -14.66 9.16 -0.96
N ILE A 182 -14.09 10.30 -0.53
CA ILE A 182 -12.67 10.36 -0.14
C ILE A 182 -12.37 9.51 1.10
N GLU A 183 -13.30 9.45 2.06
CA GLU A 183 -13.16 8.54 3.20
C GLU A 183 -13.20 7.08 2.79
N MET A 184 -14.13 6.72 1.90
CA MET A 184 -14.22 5.35 1.38
C MET A 184 -12.92 4.94 0.68
N LEU A 185 -12.35 5.82 -0.16
CA LEU A 185 -11.06 5.59 -0.81
C LEU A 185 -9.89 5.48 0.19
N LEU A 186 -9.90 6.29 1.25
CA LEU A 186 -8.90 6.17 2.33
C LEU A 186 -9.04 4.87 3.11
N ILE A 187 -10.26 4.40 3.37
CA ILE A 187 -10.52 3.12 4.04
C ILE A 187 -10.01 1.96 3.18
N GLN A 188 -10.33 1.95 1.88
CA GLN A 188 -9.77 0.99 0.93
C GLN A 188 -8.23 1.00 0.94
N ARG A 189 -7.61 2.19 0.98
CA ARG A 189 -6.16 2.35 1.12
C ARG A 189 -5.62 1.74 2.41
N ILE A 190 -6.30 1.97 3.53
CA ILE A 190 -5.94 1.41 4.84
C ILE A 190 -5.98 -0.12 4.78
N VAL A 191 -7.06 -0.69 4.25
CA VAL A 191 -7.22 -2.14 4.10
C VAL A 191 -6.11 -2.75 3.23
N LEU A 192 -5.77 -2.13 2.09
CA LEU A 192 -4.70 -2.62 1.22
C LEU A 192 -3.33 -2.63 1.89
N HIS A 193 -2.98 -1.57 2.63
CA HIS A 193 -1.69 -1.51 3.35
C HIS A 193 -1.65 -2.51 4.50
N TRP A 194 -2.76 -2.68 5.21
CA TRP A 194 -2.92 -3.71 6.23
C TRP A 194 -2.71 -5.11 5.64
N MET A 195 -3.39 -5.45 4.54
CA MET A 195 -3.23 -6.74 3.86
C MET A 195 -1.80 -6.97 3.39
N SER A 196 -1.18 -5.93 2.79
CA SER A 196 0.19 -6.01 2.30
C SER A 196 1.18 -6.35 3.42
N MET A 197 1.06 -5.69 4.57
CA MET A 197 1.88 -5.95 5.75
C MET A 197 1.81 -7.41 6.20
N HIS A 198 0.60 -7.95 6.41
CA HIS A 198 0.41 -9.34 6.85
C HIS A 198 0.85 -10.38 5.82
N ILE A 199 0.68 -10.09 4.53
CA ILE A 199 1.18 -10.96 3.47
C ILE A 199 2.70 -11.02 3.49
N PHE A 200 3.38 -9.89 3.73
CA PHE A 200 4.85 -9.89 3.87
C PHE A 200 5.31 -10.65 5.11
N ASP A 201 4.59 -10.58 6.23
CA ASP A 201 4.87 -11.42 7.41
C ASP A 201 4.77 -12.91 7.09
N ILE A 202 3.69 -13.35 6.42
CA ILE A 202 3.51 -14.76 6.00
C ILE A 202 4.62 -15.20 5.05
N GLN A 203 5.00 -14.35 4.10
CA GLN A 203 6.10 -14.64 3.17
C GLN A 203 7.44 -14.74 3.89
N SER A 204 7.68 -13.89 4.89
CA SER A 204 8.91 -13.92 5.68
C SER A 204 9.02 -15.21 6.48
N ILE A 205 7.94 -15.65 7.13
CA ILE A 205 7.90 -16.92 7.87
C ILE A 205 8.19 -18.10 6.94
N LYS A 206 7.55 -18.17 5.78
CA LYS A 206 7.80 -19.23 4.79
C LYS A 206 9.25 -19.24 4.28
N SER A 207 9.84 -18.05 4.13
CA SER A 207 11.24 -17.92 3.69
C SER A 207 12.22 -18.40 4.76
N LEU A 208 11.88 -18.24 6.05
CA LEU A 208 12.66 -18.76 7.17
C LEU A 208 12.58 -20.30 7.23
N ASP A 209 11.37 -20.87 7.11
CA ASP A 209 11.14 -22.32 7.15
C ASP A 209 11.88 -23.07 6.04
N ALA A 210 12.08 -22.41 4.89
CA ALA A 210 12.78 -23.01 3.76
C ALA A 210 14.28 -23.29 4.05
N LEU A 211 14.89 -22.72 5.10
CA LEU A 211 16.29 -22.95 5.56
C LEU A 211 17.36 -23.08 4.43
N GLN A 212 17.15 -22.38 3.31
CA GLN A 212 18.05 -22.45 2.15
C GLN A 212 19.04 -21.29 2.12
N TYR A 213 20.22 -21.52 1.55
CA TYR A 213 21.20 -20.48 1.26
C TYR A 213 20.56 -19.33 0.44
N GLY A 214 20.35 -18.18 1.10
CA GLY A 214 19.70 -17.00 0.52
C GLY A 214 18.51 -16.47 1.32
N ALA A 215 17.99 -17.24 2.28
CA ALA A 215 16.83 -16.86 3.10
C ALA A 215 17.01 -15.51 3.83
N ILE A 216 18.22 -15.19 4.31
CA ILE A 216 18.49 -13.93 5.04
C ILE A 216 18.22 -12.71 4.15
N GLN A 217 18.73 -12.70 2.92
CA GLN A 217 18.54 -11.58 2.00
C GLN A 217 17.08 -11.41 1.58
N GLU A 218 16.35 -12.52 1.48
CA GLU A 218 14.92 -12.52 1.18
C GLU A 218 14.10 -12.01 2.37
N CYS A 219 14.42 -12.44 3.60
CA CYS A 219 13.79 -11.92 4.82
C CYS A 219 14.04 -10.42 4.99
N ASP A 220 15.28 -9.94 4.82
CA ASP A 220 15.61 -8.51 4.86
C ASP A 220 14.80 -7.71 3.82
N PHE A 221 14.62 -8.28 2.63
CA PHE A 221 13.85 -7.65 1.56
C PHE A 221 12.36 -7.57 1.91
N LEU A 222 11.79 -8.64 2.46
CA LEU A 222 10.39 -8.70 2.88
C LEU A 222 10.12 -7.79 4.07
N ASP A 223 11.02 -7.72 5.06
CA ASP A 223 10.87 -6.85 6.23
C ASP A 223 10.89 -5.36 5.85
N ARG A 224 11.78 -4.94 4.94
CA ARG A 224 11.78 -3.55 4.43
C ARG A 224 10.46 -3.18 3.75
N ARG A 225 9.81 -4.13 3.07
CA ARG A 225 8.51 -3.92 2.45
C ARG A 225 7.40 -3.88 3.48
N ARG A 226 7.44 -4.77 4.46
CA ARG A 226 6.54 -4.74 5.62
C ARG A 226 6.57 -3.39 6.32
N MET A 227 7.76 -2.90 6.69
CA MET A 227 7.93 -1.58 7.33
C MET A 227 7.38 -0.43 6.49
N ARG A 228 7.55 -0.49 5.15
CA ARG A 228 6.98 0.51 4.24
C ARG A 228 5.46 0.47 4.26
N SER A 229 4.86 -0.72 4.16
CA SER A 229 3.40 -0.89 4.23
C SER A 229 2.84 -0.45 5.57
N GLU A 230 3.52 -0.75 6.68
CA GLU A 230 3.14 -0.28 8.02
C GLU A 230 3.13 1.25 8.10
N LYS A 231 4.19 1.92 7.62
CA LYS A 231 4.25 3.39 7.58
C LYS A 231 3.11 3.99 6.76
N LEU A 232 2.81 3.40 5.61
CA LEU A 232 1.71 3.85 4.75
C LEU A 232 0.33 3.60 5.39
N TYR A 233 0.15 2.48 6.09
CA TYR A 233 -1.03 2.17 6.89
C TYR A 233 -1.27 3.24 7.96
N GLN A 234 -0.25 3.51 8.81
CA GLN A 234 -0.33 4.51 9.87
C GLN A 234 -0.62 5.92 9.32
N LEU A 235 0.02 6.31 8.21
CA LEU A 235 -0.24 7.59 7.56
C LEU A 235 -1.69 7.68 7.05
N SER A 236 -2.23 6.60 6.52
CA SER A 236 -3.60 6.56 5.99
C SER A 236 -4.63 6.70 7.10
N LEU A 237 -4.40 6.07 8.26
CA LEU A 237 -5.23 6.27 9.45
C LEU A 237 -5.22 7.73 9.92
N LYS A 238 -4.03 8.34 10.05
CA LYS A 238 -3.91 9.76 10.43
C LYS A 238 -4.65 10.69 9.47
N ASN A 239 -4.58 10.42 8.17
CA ASN A 239 -5.29 11.19 7.15
C ASN A 239 -6.82 11.06 7.28
N LEU A 240 -7.31 9.85 7.57
CA LEU A 240 -8.72 9.61 7.81
C LEU A 240 -9.21 10.37 9.05
N ASP A 241 -8.49 10.26 10.17
CA ASP A 241 -8.83 10.94 11.43
C ASP A 241 -8.88 12.46 11.24
N LEU A 242 -7.89 13.02 10.53
CA LEU A 242 -7.84 14.44 10.22
C LEU A 242 -9.06 14.91 9.42
N LEU A 243 -9.42 14.16 8.37
CA LEU A 243 -10.59 14.46 7.54
C LEU A 243 -11.87 14.43 8.37
N ARG A 244 -12.02 13.43 9.25
CA ARG A 244 -13.17 13.28 10.14
C ARG A 244 -13.27 14.41 11.15
N ALA A 245 -12.17 14.75 11.82
CA ALA A 245 -12.11 15.88 12.75
C ALA A 245 -12.51 17.18 12.05
N ARG A 246 -12.06 17.37 10.81
CA ARG A 246 -12.40 18.56 10.03
C ARG A 246 -13.89 18.61 9.65
N ALA A 247 -14.48 17.49 9.24
CA ALA A 247 -15.90 17.41 8.94
C ALA A 247 -16.76 17.81 10.16
N ILE A 248 -16.38 17.37 11.36
CA ILE A 248 -17.05 17.73 12.62
C ILE A 248 -16.93 19.24 12.87
N GLN A 249 -15.73 19.82 12.75
CA GLN A 249 -15.51 21.26 12.93
C GLN A 249 -16.32 22.10 11.94
N LEU A 250 -16.39 21.68 10.67
CA LEU A 250 -17.17 22.38 9.64
C LEU A 250 -18.66 22.33 9.97
N LYS A 251 -19.20 21.17 10.35
CA LYS A 251 -20.60 21.04 10.78
C LYS A 251 -20.91 21.99 11.96
N ALA A 252 -20.08 21.97 13.00
CA ALA A 252 -20.25 22.87 14.14
C ALA A 252 -20.21 24.36 13.75
N THR A 253 -19.37 24.72 12.78
CA THR A 253 -19.29 26.10 12.26
C THR A 253 -20.55 26.49 11.50
N VAL A 254 -21.08 25.60 10.66
CA VAL A 254 -22.33 25.82 9.91
C VAL A 254 -23.51 25.99 10.88
N ASP A 255 -23.64 25.09 11.85
CA ASP A 255 -24.71 25.15 12.86
C ASP A 255 -24.69 26.48 13.63
N GLN A 256 -23.49 26.97 13.98
CA GLN A 256 -23.33 28.29 14.63
C GLN A 256 -23.74 29.47 13.72
N ILE A 257 -23.44 29.39 12.42
CA ILE A 257 -23.82 30.42 11.46
C ILE A 257 -25.35 30.45 11.30
N GLU A 258 -25.98 29.29 11.19
CA GLU A 258 -27.44 29.16 11.07
C GLU A 258 -28.15 29.68 12.33
N GLN A 259 -27.67 29.32 13.52
CA GLN A 259 -28.18 29.83 14.79
C GLN A 259 -28.09 31.37 14.85
N LYS A 260 -26.94 31.95 14.47
CA LYS A 260 -26.78 33.41 14.41
C LYS A 260 -27.73 34.06 13.40
N ALA A 261 -27.94 33.43 12.24
CA ALA A 261 -28.88 33.91 11.23
C ALA A 261 -30.33 33.88 11.73
N GLN A 262 -30.73 32.82 12.44
CA GLN A 262 -32.06 32.69 13.05
C GLN A 262 -32.28 33.75 14.13
N VAL A 263 -31.30 33.99 15.01
CA VAL A 263 -31.36 35.05 16.03
C VAL A 263 -31.49 36.43 15.39
N LYS A 264 -30.74 36.70 14.30
CA LYS A 264 -30.84 37.97 13.55
C LYS A 264 -32.23 38.14 12.93
N LYS A 265 -32.79 37.08 12.33
CA LYS A 265 -34.14 37.08 11.75
C LYS A 265 -35.23 37.32 12.81
N ALA A 266 -35.10 36.69 13.98
CA ALA A 266 -36.03 36.89 15.10
C ALA A 266 -35.99 38.33 15.64
N LYS A 267 -34.81 38.94 15.75
CA LYS A 267 -34.65 40.36 16.15
C LYS A 267 -35.24 41.33 15.13
N SER A 268 -35.10 41.05 13.83
CA SER A 268 -35.70 41.87 12.77
C SER A 268 -37.23 41.84 12.81
N ARG A 269 -37.85 40.69 13.11
CA ARG A 269 -39.31 40.59 13.26
C ARG A 269 -39.86 41.38 14.45
N ARG A 270 -39.12 41.48 15.56
CA ARG A 270 -39.54 42.26 16.75
C ARG A 270 -39.40 43.78 16.56
N SER A 271 -38.54 44.23 15.65
CA SER A 271 -38.29 45.66 15.41
C SER A 271 -39.19 46.26 14.34
N THR A 272 -40.01 45.45 13.67
CA THR A 272 -41.05 45.97 12.78
C THR A 272 -42.24 46.34 13.68
N PRO A 273 -42.53 47.64 13.89
CA PRO A 273 -43.70 48.02 14.68
C PRO A 273 -44.95 47.39 14.05
N PRO A 274 -45.94 46.95 14.86
CA PRO A 274 -47.18 46.41 14.31
C PRO A 274 -47.75 47.46 13.36
N ALA A 275 -48.04 47.05 12.12
CA ALA A 275 -48.70 47.92 11.17
C ALA A 275 -49.97 48.42 11.87
N LEU A 276 -50.05 49.74 12.08
CA LEU A 276 -51.26 50.39 12.58
C LEU A 276 -52.37 50.02 11.62
N THR A 277 -53.18 49.04 11.98
CA THR A 277 -54.40 48.70 11.27
C THR A 277 -55.31 49.90 11.43
N LEU A 278 -55.35 50.74 10.39
CA LEU A 278 -56.37 51.77 10.24
C LEU A 278 -57.71 51.05 10.16
N THR A 279 -58.36 50.86 11.31
CA THR A 279 -59.77 50.49 11.38
C THR A 279 -60.56 51.70 10.90
N GLY A 280 -60.92 51.67 9.62
CA GLY A 280 -61.86 52.62 9.04
C GLY A 280 -63.26 52.35 9.58
N THR A 281 -63.83 53.40 10.19
CA THR A 281 -65.26 53.62 10.45
C THR A 281 -66.04 53.84 9.17
#